data_AF-A0A7Y2SIX4-F1
#
_entry.id   AF-A0A7Y2SIX4-F1
#
_cell.length_a   1.000
_cell.length_b   1.000
_cell.length_c   1.000
_cell.angle_alpha   90.00
_cell.angle_beta   90.00
_cell.angle_gamma   90.00
#
_symmetry.space_group_name_H-M   'P 1'
#
loop_
_entity.id
_entity.type
_entity.pdbx_description
1 polymer ?
#
loop_
_entity_poly.entity_id
_entity_poly.type
_entity_poly.pdbx_seq_one_letter_code
_entity_poly.pdbx_strand_id
1 'polypeptide(L)'
;MRRGFWIAFWGVLTAAVWRGALLPASVRNVQMSRLHGLGPTSVGFRWGYGAGARPQSIIFDLSMGDGATGSITTDGEATEAEVPLGAAHAGPYQISATATYRILGVVQTREYRFSGEL
;
A
#
# COMPACT_ATOMS: atom_id res chain seq x y z
N MET A 1 -31.62 -18.16 26.50
CA MET A 1 -30.86 -17.07 25.82
C MET A 1 -29.44 -17.44 25.34
N ARG A 2 -28.88 -18.65 25.57
CA ARG A 2 -27.46 -18.95 25.24
C ARG A 2 -27.17 -19.43 23.81
N ARG A 3 -28.13 -20.03 23.10
CA ARG A 3 -27.90 -20.66 21.78
C ARG A 3 -27.75 -19.66 20.63
N GLY A 4 -28.58 -18.61 20.60
CA GLY A 4 -28.52 -17.57 19.56
C GLY A 4 -27.24 -16.73 19.62
N PHE A 5 -26.76 -16.42 20.83
CA PHE A 5 -25.49 -15.72 21.03
C PHE A 5 -24.29 -16.49 20.48
N TRP A 6 -24.22 -17.80 20.75
CA TRP A 6 -23.13 -18.65 20.26
C TRP A 6 -23.10 -18.76 18.73
N ILE A 7 -24.27 -18.87 18.08
CA ILE A 7 -24.35 -18.92 16.62
C ILE A 7 -23.91 -17.58 16.01
N ALA A 8 -24.37 -16.45 16.58
CA ALA A 8 -23.97 -15.13 16.12
C ALA A 8 -22.46 -14.89 16.29
N PHE A 9 -21.90 -15.28 17.44
CA PHE A 9 -20.47 -15.17 17.72
C PHE A 9 -19.63 -15.95 16.70
N TRP A 10 -19.94 -17.22 16.46
CA TRP A 10 -19.21 -18.02 15.47
C TRP A 10 -19.40 -17.51 14.04
N GLY A 11 -20.59 -17.03 13.69
CA GLY A 11 -20.86 -16.44 12.37
C GLY A 11 -20.02 -15.18 12.11
N VAL A 12 -19.87 -14.31 13.10
CA VAL A 12 -19.01 -13.13 12.99
C VAL A 12 -17.53 -13.53 12.91
N LEU A 13 -17.11 -14.51 13.70
CA LEU A 13 -15.72 -14.98 13.69
C LEU A 13 -15.35 -15.60 12.34
N THR A 14 -16.19 -16.47 11.78
CA THR A 14 -15.94 -17.08 10.46
C THR A 14 -15.92 -16.04 9.36
N ALA A 15 -16.84 -15.07 9.39
CA ALA A 15 -16.84 -13.96 8.44
C ALA A 15 -15.56 -13.11 8.54
N ALA A 16 -15.06 -12.86 9.75
CA ALA A 16 -13.81 -12.11 9.96
C ALA A 16 -12.59 -12.86 9.40
N VAL A 17 -12.47 -14.17 9.66
CA VAL A 17 -11.40 -15.02 9.12
C VAL A 17 -11.45 -15.07 7.60
N TRP A 18 -12.64 -15.28 7.03
CA TRP A 18 -12.85 -15.25 5.58
C TRP A 18 -12.39 -13.93 4.96
N ARG A 19 -12.81 -12.81 5.56
CA ARG A 19 -12.43 -11.48 5.10
C ARG A 19 -10.92 -11.27 5.15
N GLY A 20 -10.26 -11.73 6.21
CA GLY A 20 -8.81 -11.61 6.39
C GLY A 20 -8.00 -12.46 5.40
N ALA A 21 -8.50 -13.64 5.02
CA ALA A 21 -7.77 -14.57 4.16
C ALA A 21 -8.05 -14.41 2.66
N LEU A 22 -9.26 -13.97 2.28
CA LEU A 22 -9.74 -14.09 0.90
C LEU A 22 -10.00 -12.77 0.19
N LEU A 23 -10.11 -11.66 0.92
CA LEU A 23 -10.27 -10.36 0.30
C LEU A 23 -8.93 -9.63 0.25
N PRO A 24 -8.51 -9.09 -0.91
CA PRO A 24 -7.30 -8.28 -0.98
C PRO A 24 -7.37 -7.07 -0.05
N ALA A 25 -6.34 -6.91 0.79
CA ALA A 25 -6.19 -5.72 1.63
C ALA A 25 -5.88 -4.50 0.75
N SER A 26 -6.70 -3.45 0.83
CA SER A 26 -6.42 -2.22 0.08
C SER A 26 -5.19 -1.49 0.61
N VAL A 27 -4.35 -0.96 -0.28
CA VAL A 27 -3.29 0.01 0.06
C VAL A 27 -3.96 1.34 0.41
N ARG A 28 -3.55 1.96 1.52
CA ARG A 28 -4.18 3.15 2.10
C ARG A 28 -3.14 4.07 2.71
N ASN A 29 -3.54 5.32 2.93
CA ASN A 29 -2.75 6.33 3.67
C ASN A 29 -1.32 6.46 3.14
N VAL A 30 -1.12 6.40 1.82
CA VAL A 30 0.18 6.64 1.22
C VAL A 30 0.54 8.10 1.43
N GLN A 31 1.58 8.34 2.23
CA GLN A 31 2.07 9.66 2.58
C GLN A 31 3.56 9.75 2.26
N MET A 32 3.96 10.89 1.72
CA MET A 32 5.35 11.21 1.43
C MET A 32 5.94 11.91 2.65
N SER A 33 6.79 11.22 3.40
CA SER A 33 7.49 11.80 4.55
C SER A 33 8.84 12.33 4.08
N ARG A 34 8.84 13.61 3.71
CA ARG A 34 9.94 14.56 3.47
C ARG A 34 11.36 14.01 3.17
N LEU A 35 11.95 14.62 2.14
CA LEU A 35 13.29 14.43 1.58
C LEU A 35 14.41 14.42 2.63
N HIS A 36 15.30 13.43 2.55
CA HIS A 36 16.58 13.43 3.26
C HIS A 36 17.75 13.41 2.26
N GLY A 37 18.80 14.20 2.53
CA GLY A 37 20.09 14.03 1.86
C GLY A 37 20.96 15.30 1.77
N LEU A 38 22.14 15.26 2.40
CA LEU A 38 23.35 15.96 1.95
C LEU A 38 24.05 15.13 0.82
N GLY A 39 23.26 14.45 -0.02
CA GLY A 39 23.63 13.41 -0.98
C GLY A 39 22.53 13.18 -2.05
N PRO A 40 22.47 12.04 -2.78
CA PRO A 40 21.41 11.81 -3.76
C PRO A 40 20.04 11.94 -3.09
N THR A 41 19.17 12.74 -3.68
CA THR A 41 17.94 13.14 -3.03
C THR A 41 16.98 11.96 -2.96
N SER A 42 16.68 11.47 -1.77
CA SER A 42 15.73 10.37 -1.60
C SER A 42 14.44 10.84 -0.96
N VAL A 43 13.35 10.13 -1.26
CA VAL A 43 12.04 10.39 -0.68
C VAL A 43 11.61 9.18 0.13
N GLY A 44 11.23 9.42 1.39
CA GLY A 44 10.52 8.44 2.20
C GLY A 44 9.02 8.41 1.89
N PHE A 45 8.48 7.21 1.77
CA PHE A 45 7.04 6.96 1.68
C PHE A 45 6.62 6.06 2.82
N ARG A 46 5.45 6.34 3.38
CA ARG A 46 4.79 5.45 4.34
C ARG A 46 3.39 5.15 3.85
N TRP A 47 2.94 3.92 4.09
CA TRP A 47 1.59 3.51 3.76
C TRP A 47 1.07 2.50 4.77
N GLY A 48 -0.22 2.20 4.67
CA GLY A 48 -0.87 1.17 5.46
C GLY A 48 -1.73 0.27 4.59
N TYR A 49 -2.23 -0.78 5.22
CA TYR A 49 -3.13 -1.74 4.60
C TYR A 49 -4.45 -1.77 5.35
N GLY A 50 -5.53 -1.90 4.60
CA GLY A 50 -6.83 -2.27 5.16
C GLY A 50 -6.85 -3.72 5.65
N ALA A 51 -8.00 -4.13 6.20
CA ALA A 51 -8.24 -5.53 6.51
C ALA A 51 -8.28 -6.38 5.23
N GLY A 52 -7.62 -7.54 5.26
CA GLY A 52 -7.59 -8.49 4.15
C GLY A 52 -6.21 -9.15 3.99
N ALA A 53 -6.09 -9.94 2.93
CA ALA A 53 -4.86 -10.60 2.53
C ALA A 53 -3.86 -9.56 2.01
N ARG A 54 -2.63 -9.60 2.54
CA ARG A 54 -1.54 -8.74 2.08
C ARG A 54 -1.14 -9.09 0.65
N PRO A 55 -0.68 -8.10 -0.13
CA PRO A 55 -0.08 -8.40 -1.43
C PRO A 55 1.19 -9.23 -1.24
N GLN A 56 1.63 -9.90 -2.29
CA GLN A 56 2.97 -10.51 -2.33
C GLN A 56 4.04 -9.47 -2.66
N SER A 57 3.69 -8.51 -3.52
CA SER A 57 4.57 -7.42 -3.91
C SER A 57 3.77 -6.16 -4.24
N ILE A 58 4.41 -5.02 -4.08
CA ILE A 58 3.89 -3.72 -4.51
C ILE A 58 4.97 -2.97 -5.25
N ILE A 59 4.58 -2.40 -6.38
CA ILE A 59 5.39 -1.45 -7.14
C ILE A 59 4.81 -0.06 -6.88
N PHE A 60 5.64 0.88 -6.45
CA PHE A 60 5.30 2.29 -6.33
C PHE A 60 6.02 3.08 -7.40
N ASP A 61 5.26 3.74 -8.25
CA ASP A 61 5.76 4.67 -9.26
C ASP A 61 5.41 6.09 -8.82
N LEU A 62 6.43 6.92 -8.59
CA LEU A 62 6.32 8.33 -8.25
C LEU A 62 6.55 9.17 -9.51
N SER A 63 5.69 10.18 -9.70
CA SER A 63 5.87 11.26 -10.66
C SER A 63 5.64 12.60 -9.98
N MET A 64 6.62 13.50 -10.09
CA MET A 64 6.54 14.88 -9.63
C MET A 64 6.05 15.79 -10.77
N GLY A 65 5.37 16.88 -10.44
CA GLY A 65 4.82 17.82 -11.43
C GLY A 65 5.87 18.51 -12.32
N ASP A 66 7.14 18.51 -11.93
CA ASP A 66 8.27 19.03 -12.69
C ASP A 66 8.94 17.97 -13.59
N GLY A 67 8.36 16.77 -13.67
CA GLY A 67 8.79 15.69 -14.56
C GLY A 67 9.75 14.68 -13.93
N ALA A 68 10.13 14.84 -12.67
CA ALA A 68 10.93 13.84 -11.98
C ALA A 68 10.14 12.57 -11.72
N THR A 69 10.77 11.41 -11.91
CA THR A 69 10.14 10.11 -11.67
C THR A 69 11.04 9.19 -10.87
N GLY A 70 10.41 8.27 -10.13
CA GLY A 70 11.10 7.23 -9.38
C GLY A 70 10.21 6.00 -9.27
N SER A 71 10.80 4.82 -9.12
CA SER A 71 10.05 3.59 -8.93
C SER A 71 10.75 2.70 -7.91
N ILE A 72 9.97 2.01 -7.09
CA ILE A 72 10.47 0.99 -6.17
C ILE A 72 9.53 -0.20 -6.12
N THR A 73 10.11 -1.38 -5.99
CA THR A 73 9.37 -2.60 -5.70
C THR A 73 9.63 -3.01 -4.25
N THR A 74 8.57 -3.34 -3.53
CA THR A 74 8.60 -3.74 -2.13
C THR A 74 7.82 -5.04 -1.94
N ASP A 75 8.13 -5.77 -0.88
CA ASP A 75 7.28 -6.86 -0.44
C ASP A 75 5.96 -6.32 0.15
N GLY A 76 4.95 -7.17 0.28
CA GLY A 76 3.64 -6.74 0.81
C GLY A 76 3.54 -6.61 2.33
N GLU A 77 4.61 -6.86 3.07
CA GLU A 77 4.69 -6.63 4.52
C GLU A 77 5.30 -5.25 4.83
N ALA A 78 6.10 -4.70 3.91
CA ALA A 78 6.63 -3.35 3.98
C ALA A 78 5.49 -2.32 4.12
N THR A 79 5.75 -1.31 4.94
CA THR A 79 4.87 -0.15 5.20
C THR A 79 5.61 1.18 5.09
N GLU A 80 6.89 1.12 4.76
CA GLU A 80 7.79 2.24 4.56
C GLU A 80 8.83 1.86 3.52
N ALA A 81 9.22 2.81 2.68
CA ALA A 81 10.26 2.64 1.68
C ALA A 81 10.85 3.98 1.31
N GLU A 82 12.05 3.93 0.73
CA GLU A 82 12.76 5.10 0.27
C GLU A 82 13.01 4.99 -1.24
N VAL A 83 12.50 5.95 -2.01
CA VAL A 83 12.73 6.00 -3.47
C VAL A 83 13.83 7.02 -3.73
N PRO A 84 14.92 6.63 -4.39
CA PRO A 84 15.92 7.58 -4.84
C PRO A 84 15.31 8.45 -5.95
N LEU A 85 15.39 9.77 -5.76
CA LEU A 85 15.13 10.76 -6.79
C LEU A 85 16.47 11.31 -7.30
N GLY A 86 16.52 11.62 -8.59
CA GLY A 86 17.71 12.22 -9.20
C GLY A 86 18.04 13.60 -8.63
N ALA A 87 17.05 14.35 -8.13
CA ALA A 87 17.22 15.66 -7.52
C ALA A 87 16.10 15.98 -6.51
N ALA A 88 16.25 17.09 -5.79
CA ALA A 88 15.24 17.61 -4.87
C ALA A 88 14.14 18.31 -5.67
N HIS A 89 12.90 17.84 -5.49
CA HIS A 89 11.74 18.34 -6.21
C HIS A 89 10.67 18.78 -5.21
N ALA A 90 10.06 19.92 -5.47
CA ALA A 90 8.98 20.49 -4.66
C ALA A 90 7.80 20.80 -5.58
N GLY A 91 6.60 20.40 -5.18
CA GLY A 91 5.40 20.59 -5.98
C GLY A 91 4.41 19.43 -5.84
N PRO A 92 3.36 19.42 -6.68
CA PRO A 92 2.39 18.36 -6.69
C PRO A 92 3.06 17.06 -7.12
N TYR A 93 2.66 15.96 -6.47
CA TYR A 93 3.15 14.63 -6.79
C TYR A 93 1.99 13.66 -7.05
N GLN A 94 2.27 12.63 -7.84
CA GLN A 94 1.40 11.50 -8.09
C GLN A 94 2.14 10.20 -7.80
N ILE A 95 1.54 9.33 -7.02
CA ILE A 95 2.04 7.99 -6.70
C ILE A 95 1.03 6.98 -7.23
N SER A 96 1.49 6.09 -8.10
CA SER A 96 0.76 4.92 -8.53
C SER A 96 1.30 3.70 -7.81
N ALA A 97 0.44 3.01 -7.07
CA ALA A 97 0.78 1.77 -6.37
C ALA A 97 0.12 0.59 -7.06
N THR A 98 0.92 -0.31 -7.60
CA THR A 98 0.46 -1.56 -8.23
C THR A 98 0.73 -2.72 -7.28
N ALA A 99 -0.31 -3.18 -6.59
CA ALA A 99 -0.23 -4.27 -5.64
C ALA A 99 -0.65 -5.60 -6.29
N THR A 100 0.21 -6.61 -6.18
CA THR A 100 -0.04 -7.95 -6.71
C THR A 100 -0.34 -8.91 -5.56
N TYR A 101 -1.48 -9.57 -5.62
CA TYR A 101 -1.98 -10.52 -4.63
C TYR A 101 -2.01 -11.92 -5.23
N ARG A 102 -1.86 -12.93 -4.37
CA ARG A 102 -2.11 -14.34 -4.72
C ARG A 102 -3.04 -14.96 -3.70
N ILE A 103 -4.28 -15.21 -4.11
CA ILE A 103 -5.34 -15.72 -3.23
C ILE A 103 -5.85 -17.02 -3.83
N LEU A 104 -5.73 -18.12 -3.06
CA LEU A 104 -6.11 -19.47 -3.51
C LEU A 104 -5.50 -19.85 -4.89
N GLY A 105 -4.24 -19.44 -5.13
CA GLY A 105 -3.53 -19.71 -6.38
C GLY A 105 -3.87 -18.76 -7.54
N VAL A 106 -4.89 -17.91 -7.40
CA VAL A 106 -5.25 -16.89 -8.39
C VAL A 106 -4.45 -15.62 -8.14
N VAL A 107 -3.78 -15.12 -9.18
CA VAL A 107 -3.09 -13.83 -9.14
C VAL A 107 -4.09 -12.71 -9.44
N GLN A 108 -4.09 -11.68 -8.60
CA GLN A 108 -4.91 -10.48 -8.78
C GLN A 108 -4.03 -9.25 -8.64
N THR A 109 -4.19 -8.28 -9.53
CA THR A 109 -3.48 -7.00 -9.46
C THR A 109 -4.47 -5.89 -9.16
N ARG A 110 -4.09 -4.96 -8.28
CA ARG A 110 -4.86 -3.74 -8.01
C ARG A 110 -3.96 -2.53 -8.12
N GLU A 111 -4.43 -1.55 -8.89
CA GLU A 111 -3.80 -0.25 -9.02
C GLU A 111 -4.49 0.74 -8.09
N TYR A 112 -3.69 1.54 -7.40
CA TYR A 112 -4.15 2.65 -6.57
C TYR A 112 -3.40 3.90 -6.99
N ARG A 113 -4.09 5.03 -7.04
CA ARG A 113 -3.47 6.33 -7.35
C ARG A 113 -3.67 7.29 -6.19
N PHE A 114 -2.59 7.95 -5.84
CA PHE A 114 -2.54 8.95 -4.78
C PHE A 114 -1.91 10.21 -5.34
N SER A 115 -2.45 11.36 -4.98
CA SER A 115 -1.85 12.65 -5.32
C SER A 115 -1.81 13.52 -4.09
N GLY A 116 -0.81 14.40 -4.02
CA GLY A 116 -0.63 15.32 -2.91
C GLY A 116 0.29 16.47 -3.28
N GLU A 117 0.56 17.32 -2.29
CA GLU A 117 1.50 18.44 -2.38
C GLU A 117 2.47 18.33 -1.21
N LEU A 118 3.73 18.71 -1.43
CA LEU A 118 4.86 18.52 -0.53
C LEU A 118 5.23 19.81 0.21
#